data_AF-A0A9E4TUJ8-F1
#
_entry.id   AF-A0A9E4TUJ8-F1
#
_cell.length_a   1.000
_cell.length_b   1.000
_cell.length_c   1.000
_cell.angle_alpha   90.00
_cell.angle_beta   90.00
_cell.angle_gamma   90.00
#
_symmetry.space_group_name_H-M   'P 1'
#
loop_
_entity.id
_entity.type
_entity.pdbx_description
1 polymer ?
#
loop_
_entity_poly.entity_id
_entity_poly.type
_entity_poly.pdbx_seq_one_letter_code
_entity_poly.pdbx_strand_id
1 'polypeptide(L)'
;MKLLYSGEEFCDQAILKRLLVVADEIHFMDRPSVTFRNWGTVGSDSYARRIDWSGSLVLIDVYEPPSGPAQGLYEPYIEADINNPHFSQIVLEGFRESDEFARKFIEFGANYGTGTGEEIAHHLRQDNDLLNGKFDLEIDGPNLVDVATPERRKQTFKTILIEAKLTRQS
;
A
#
# COMPACT_ATOMS: atom_id res chain seq x y z
N MET A 1 -22.78 19.07 1.20
CA MET A 1 -22.01 18.37 0.15
C MET A 1 -21.63 16.98 0.65
N LYS A 2 -21.71 15.95 -0.21
CA LYS A 2 -21.26 14.58 0.13
C LYS A 2 -19.81 14.42 -0.29
N LEU A 3 -18.95 14.02 0.64
CA LEU A 3 -17.52 13.84 0.39
C LEU A 3 -17.09 12.41 0.72
N LEU A 4 -16.31 11.81 -0.17
CA LEU A 4 -15.58 10.58 0.08
C LEU A 4 -14.13 10.94 0.38
N TYR A 5 -13.64 10.54 1.54
CA TYR A 5 -12.22 10.58 1.88
C TYR A 5 -11.64 9.18 1.72
N SER A 6 -10.81 9.01 0.70
CA SER A 6 -10.02 7.81 0.43
C SER A 6 -8.60 8.24 0.10
N GLY A 7 -7.59 7.69 0.78
CA GLY A 7 -6.20 8.01 0.46
C GLY A 7 -5.24 8.24 1.61
N GLU A 8 -5.65 8.14 2.89
CA GLU A 8 -4.76 8.02 4.07
C GLU A 8 -5.45 7.19 5.20
N GLU A 9 -4.69 6.42 6.01
CA GLU A 9 -5.19 5.62 7.16
C GLU A 9 -5.94 6.51 8.16
N PHE A 10 -5.58 7.79 8.18
CA PHE A 10 -6.27 8.84 8.89
C PHE A 10 -6.26 10.14 8.09
N CYS A 11 -7.38 10.85 8.12
CA CYS A 11 -7.44 12.23 7.66
C CYS A 11 -6.70 13.12 8.65
N ASP A 12 -5.63 13.82 8.23
CA ASP A 12 -4.93 14.74 9.10
C ASP A 12 -5.90 15.73 9.77
N GLN A 13 -5.56 16.23 10.96
CA GLN A 13 -6.48 17.05 11.75
C GLN A 13 -6.92 18.33 11.03
N ALA A 14 -6.07 18.92 10.19
CA ALA A 14 -6.38 20.12 9.43
C ALA A 14 -7.35 19.81 8.28
N ILE A 15 -7.15 18.72 7.55
CA ILE A 15 -8.06 18.25 6.52
C ILE A 15 -9.40 17.85 7.15
N LEU A 16 -9.39 17.14 8.27
CA LEU A 16 -10.62 16.69 8.94
C LEU A 16 -11.46 17.90 9.38
N LYS A 17 -10.82 18.92 9.98
CA LYS A 17 -11.49 20.18 10.32
C LYS A 17 -12.10 20.85 9.10
N ARG A 18 -11.40 20.86 7.96
CA ARG A 18 -11.94 21.44 6.72
C ARG A 18 -13.13 20.64 6.22
N LEU A 19 -13.03 19.31 6.18
CA LEU A 19 -14.12 18.42 5.76
C LEU A 19 -15.37 18.65 6.62
N LEU A 20 -15.22 18.71 7.95
CA LEU A 20 -16.32 18.95 8.88
C LEU A 20 -17.01 20.32 8.70
N VAL A 21 -16.33 21.30 8.10
CA VAL A 21 -16.90 22.63 7.85
C VAL A 21 -17.67 22.67 6.53
N VAL A 22 -17.25 21.90 5.53
CA VAL A 22 -17.79 22.00 4.16
C VAL A 22 -18.75 20.87 3.78
N ALA A 23 -18.72 19.75 4.50
CA ALA A 23 -19.50 18.57 4.19
C ALA A 23 -20.79 18.51 5.01
N ASP A 24 -21.83 17.97 4.38
CA ASP A 24 -23.03 17.52 5.11
C ASP A 24 -22.89 16.02 5.46
N GLU A 25 -22.12 15.29 4.65
CA GLU A 25 -21.84 13.86 4.80
C GLU A 25 -20.37 13.60 4.43
N ILE A 26 -19.65 12.86 5.26
CA ILE A 26 -18.27 12.41 5.04
C ILE A 26 -18.24 10.89 5.11
N HIS A 27 -17.71 10.26 4.08
CA HIS A 27 -17.51 8.83 4.02
C HIS A 27 -16.02 8.52 4.10
N PHE A 28 -15.64 7.65 5.02
CA PHE A 28 -14.32 7.04 5.08
C PHE A 28 -14.38 5.63 4.49
N MET A 29 -13.25 5.15 3.99
CA MET A 29 -13.14 3.79 3.46
C MET A 29 -12.00 3.05 4.15
N ASP A 30 -12.25 1.83 4.59
CA ASP A 30 -11.19 0.94 5.10
C ASP A 30 -10.32 0.42 3.97
N ARG A 31 -9.13 -0.06 4.32
CA ARG A 31 -8.25 -0.71 3.36
C ARG A 31 -8.72 -2.15 3.13
N PRO A 32 -9.01 -2.57 1.88
CA PRO A 32 -9.42 -3.94 1.59
C PRO A 32 -8.28 -4.94 1.80
N SER A 33 -8.64 -6.15 2.23
CA SER A 33 -7.77 -7.32 2.09
C SER A 33 -8.06 -7.96 0.73
N VAL A 34 -7.10 -7.94 -0.20
CA VAL A 34 -7.31 -8.45 -1.56
C VAL A 34 -6.45 -9.68 -1.77
N THR A 35 -7.06 -10.79 -2.18
CA THR A 35 -6.37 -12.04 -2.50
C THR A 35 -6.13 -12.14 -4.01
N PHE A 36 -4.88 -12.38 -4.38
CA PHE A 36 -4.40 -12.63 -5.73
C PHE A 36 -3.87 -14.08 -5.79
N ARG A 37 -4.69 -15.00 -6.32
CA ARG A 37 -4.34 -16.43 -6.41
C ARG A 37 -3.83 -17.02 -5.08
N ASN A 38 -2.50 -17.15 -4.92
CA ASN A 38 -1.80 -17.74 -3.77
C ASN A 38 -1.22 -16.72 -2.77
N TRP A 39 -1.41 -15.43 -3.00
CA TRP A 39 -0.93 -14.37 -2.11
C TRP A 39 -2.02 -13.29 -1.95
N GLY A 40 -1.83 -12.33 -1.07
CA GLY A 40 -2.79 -11.26 -0.89
C GLY A 40 -2.31 -10.18 0.04
N THR A 41 -3.07 -9.10 0.11
CA THR A 41 -2.81 -7.98 1.01
C THR A 41 -3.59 -8.12 2.30
N VAL A 42 -3.02 -7.58 3.36
CA VAL A 42 -3.70 -7.46 4.65
C VAL A 42 -4.48 -6.14 4.61
N GLY A 43 -5.80 -6.25 4.80
CA GLY A 43 -6.66 -5.08 4.96
C GLY A 43 -6.46 -4.44 6.32
N SER A 44 -6.90 -3.20 6.47
CA SER A 44 -6.83 -2.48 7.74
C SER A 44 -8.05 -1.58 7.93
N ASP A 45 -8.54 -1.54 9.16
CA ASP A 45 -9.58 -0.61 9.58
C ASP A 45 -9.04 0.82 9.48
N SER A 46 -9.83 1.71 8.89
CA SER A 46 -9.57 3.14 8.97
C SER A 46 -9.64 3.61 10.43
N TYR A 47 -8.83 4.61 10.78
CA TYR A 47 -8.82 5.15 12.14
C TYR A 47 -10.17 5.79 12.50
N ALA A 48 -10.97 6.18 11.51
CA ALA A 48 -12.32 6.72 11.69
C ALA A 48 -13.26 5.76 12.45
N ARG A 49 -13.04 4.44 12.38
CA ARG A 49 -13.80 3.44 13.16
C ARG A 49 -13.59 3.55 14.68
N ARG A 50 -12.47 4.16 15.10
CA ARG A 50 -12.08 4.27 16.51
C ARG A 50 -12.62 5.54 17.18
N ILE A 51 -13.27 6.41 16.42
CA ILE A 51 -13.80 7.69 16.90
C ILE A 51 -15.30 7.54 17.11
N ASP A 52 -15.78 8.01 18.27
CA ASP A 52 -17.22 8.17 18.49
C ASP A 52 -17.69 9.47 17.81
N TRP A 53 -18.50 9.30 16.77
CA TRP A 53 -19.08 10.41 16.00
C TRP A 53 -20.46 10.83 16.51
N SER A 54 -20.91 10.29 17.64
CA SER A 54 -22.21 10.65 18.21
C SER A 54 -22.28 12.17 18.49
N GLY A 55 -23.36 12.80 17.99
CA GLY A 55 -23.56 14.25 18.11
C GLY A 55 -22.80 15.10 17.10
N SER A 56 -22.11 14.50 16.12
CA SER A 56 -21.59 15.24 14.97
C SER A 56 -22.73 15.93 14.20
N LEU A 57 -22.49 17.17 13.76
CA LEU A 57 -23.39 17.91 12.87
C LEU A 57 -23.33 17.41 11.42
N VAL A 58 -22.29 16.64 11.10
CA VAL A 58 -22.03 16.04 9.79
C VAL A 58 -22.25 14.53 9.91
N LEU A 59 -22.96 13.94 8.94
CA LEU A 59 -23.10 12.49 8.88
C LEU A 59 -21.74 11.87 8.54
N ILE A 60 -21.31 10.89 9.33
CA ILE A 60 -20.03 10.21 9.11
C ILE A 60 -20.28 8.72 9.01
N ASP A 61 -19.95 8.14 7.86
CA ASP A 61 -19.98 6.70 7.65
C ASP A 61 -18.57 6.18 7.35
N VAL A 62 -18.32 4.94 7.75
CA VAL A 62 -17.10 4.21 7.40
C VAL A 62 -17.51 2.95 6.64
N TYR A 63 -16.98 2.80 5.43
CA TYR A 63 -17.28 1.67 4.56
C TYR A 63 -16.14 0.67 4.52
N GLU A 64 -16.49 -0.61 4.65
CA GLU A 64 -15.60 -1.72 4.35
C GLU A 64 -15.77 -2.10 2.87
N PRO A 65 -14.76 -1.89 2.01
CA PRO A 65 -14.84 -2.33 0.63
C PRO A 65 -14.79 -3.86 0.53
N PRO A 66 -15.23 -4.44 -0.60
CA PRO A 66 -15.15 -5.88 -0.81
C PRO A 66 -13.72 -6.41 -0.61
N SER A 67 -13.58 -7.38 0.30
CA SER A 67 -12.34 -8.11 0.58
C SER A 67 -12.41 -9.55 0.05
N GLY A 68 -11.26 -10.22 -0.08
CA GLY A 68 -11.13 -11.58 -0.60
C GLY A 68 -10.70 -11.62 -2.07
N PRO A 69 -11.22 -12.54 -2.91
CA PRO A 69 -10.82 -12.70 -4.32
C PRO A 69 -11.42 -11.59 -5.21
N ALA A 70 -11.18 -10.33 -4.84
CA ALA A 70 -11.56 -9.14 -5.59
C ALA A 70 -10.54 -8.79 -6.69
N GLN A 71 -9.73 -9.78 -7.11
CA GLN A 71 -8.67 -9.63 -8.12
C GLN A 71 -9.17 -8.88 -9.36
N GLY A 72 -10.31 -9.26 -9.93
CA GLY A 72 -10.85 -8.62 -11.14
C GLY A 72 -11.17 -7.12 -10.99
N LEU A 73 -11.32 -6.60 -9.77
CA LEU A 73 -11.53 -5.17 -9.52
C LEU A 73 -10.19 -4.41 -9.44
N TYR A 74 -9.18 -4.99 -8.77
CA TYR A 74 -7.91 -4.30 -8.48
C TYR A 74 -6.81 -4.57 -9.51
N GLU A 75 -6.81 -5.75 -10.13
CA GLU A 75 -5.80 -6.20 -11.10
C GLU A 75 -5.52 -5.19 -12.21
N PRO A 76 -6.52 -4.63 -12.92
CA PRO A 76 -6.25 -3.67 -14.00
C PRO A 76 -5.53 -2.40 -13.52
N TYR A 77 -5.83 -1.94 -12.29
CA TYR A 77 -5.22 -0.75 -11.71
C TYR A 77 -3.80 -1.01 -11.23
N ILE A 78 -3.55 -2.20 -10.69
CA ILE A 78 -2.21 -2.60 -10.27
C ILE A 78 -1.34 -2.82 -11.50
N GLU A 79 -1.83 -3.52 -12.54
CA GLU A 79 -1.10 -3.70 -13.81
C GLU A 79 -0.72 -2.36 -14.44
N ALA A 80 -1.64 -1.39 -14.47
CA ALA A 80 -1.36 -0.07 -15.03
C ALA A 80 -0.23 0.64 -14.29
N ASP A 81 -0.18 0.54 -12.96
CA ASP A 81 0.81 1.26 -12.16
C ASP A 81 2.15 0.53 -12.07
N ILE A 82 2.20 -0.80 -11.93
CA ILE A 82 3.48 -1.54 -11.90
C ILE A 82 4.21 -1.45 -13.25
N ASN A 83 3.47 -1.26 -14.34
CA ASN A 83 4.04 -1.04 -15.67
C ASN A 83 4.28 0.44 -15.98
N ASN A 84 3.98 1.36 -15.05
CA ASN A 84 4.31 2.77 -15.16
C ASN A 84 5.72 3.02 -14.62
N PRO A 85 6.73 3.35 -15.46
CA PRO A 85 8.10 3.55 -15.01
C PRO A 85 8.24 4.64 -13.96
N HIS A 86 7.40 5.67 -14.03
CA HIS A 86 7.40 6.78 -13.07
C HIS A 86 6.93 6.33 -11.68
N PHE A 87 6.00 5.38 -11.60
CA PHE A 87 5.58 4.82 -10.32
C PHE A 87 6.70 4.02 -9.66
N SER A 88 7.33 3.12 -10.41
CA SER A 88 8.47 2.33 -9.94
C SER A 88 9.64 3.22 -9.50
N GLN A 89 9.90 4.29 -10.24
CA GLN A 89 10.91 5.29 -9.89
C GLN A 89 10.61 5.95 -8.53
N ILE A 90 9.39 6.49 -8.35
CA ILE A 90 9.00 7.14 -7.09
C ILE A 90 9.13 6.19 -5.90
N VAL A 91 8.69 4.93 -6.05
CA VAL A 91 8.77 3.95 -4.95
C VAL A 91 10.22 3.64 -4.60
N LEU A 92 11.09 3.46 -5.59
CA LEU A 92 12.51 3.20 -5.35
C LEU A 92 13.22 4.42 -4.73
N GLU A 93 12.90 5.62 -5.18
CA GLU A 93 13.41 6.88 -4.59
C GLU A 93 12.96 7.01 -3.14
N GLY A 94 11.67 6.77 -2.84
CA GLY A 94 11.17 6.75 -1.47
C GLY A 94 11.95 5.76 -0.58
N PHE A 95 12.26 4.58 -1.10
CA PHE A 95 13.11 3.60 -0.40
C PHE A 95 14.51 4.12 -0.11
N ARG A 96 15.12 4.85 -1.06
CA ARG A 96 16.48 5.41 -0.95
C ARG A 96 16.57 6.58 0.01
N GLU A 97 15.54 7.41 0.03
CA GLU A 97 15.56 8.69 0.74
C GLU A 97 14.98 8.60 2.16
N SER A 98 14.13 7.61 2.46
CA SER A 98 13.42 7.53 3.73
C SER A 98 13.36 6.10 4.29
N ASP A 99 13.97 5.92 5.47
CA ASP A 99 13.77 4.71 6.28
C ASP A 99 12.32 4.56 6.74
N GLU A 100 11.64 5.66 7.03
CA GLU A 100 10.22 5.65 7.41
C GLU A 100 9.36 5.11 6.27
N PHE A 101 9.64 5.53 5.03
CA PHE A 101 8.96 4.99 3.85
C PHE A 101 9.24 3.50 3.68
N ALA A 102 10.49 3.07 3.77
CA ALA A 102 10.87 1.66 3.65
C ALA A 102 10.20 0.78 4.73
N ARG A 103 10.08 1.30 5.97
CA ARG A 103 9.43 0.62 7.10
C ARG A 103 7.92 0.40 6.91
N LYS A 104 7.27 1.13 6.00
CA LYS A 104 5.87 0.86 5.64
C LYS A 104 5.68 -0.48 4.92
N PHE A 105 6.74 -1.01 4.33
CA PHE A 105 6.68 -2.23 3.50
C PHE A 105 7.53 -3.38 4.02
N ILE A 106 8.62 -3.07 4.75
CA ILE A 106 9.54 -4.06 5.31
C ILE A 106 9.75 -3.76 6.79
N GLU A 107 9.50 -4.75 7.64
CA GLU A 107 9.80 -4.65 9.06
C GLU A 107 11.29 -4.87 9.28
N PHE A 108 12.03 -3.81 9.62
CA PHE A 108 13.49 -3.82 9.68
C PHE A 108 14.05 -4.85 10.65
N GLY A 109 13.37 -5.07 11.78
CA GLY A 109 13.79 -6.05 12.79
C GLY A 109 13.37 -7.49 12.48
N ALA A 110 12.54 -7.73 11.44
CA ALA A 110 12.08 -9.05 11.09
C ALA A 110 13.16 -9.86 10.36
N ASN A 111 13.20 -11.16 10.62
CA ASN A 111 14.03 -12.11 9.89
C ASN A 111 13.18 -12.76 8.79
N TYR A 112 13.56 -12.55 7.53
CA TYR A 112 12.86 -13.05 6.35
C TYR A 112 13.49 -14.35 5.80
N GLY A 113 14.35 -15.01 6.58
CA GLY A 113 15.05 -16.24 6.22
C GLY A 113 16.30 -16.03 5.35
N THR A 114 16.29 -15.01 4.49
CA THR A 114 17.45 -14.63 3.65
C THR A 114 18.23 -13.44 4.20
N GLY A 115 17.75 -12.82 5.28
CA GLY A 115 18.34 -11.65 5.91
C GLY A 115 17.35 -10.90 6.79
N THR A 116 17.81 -9.83 7.43
CA THR A 116 16.95 -8.89 8.15
C THR A 116 16.23 -7.96 7.19
N GLY A 117 15.16 -7.30 7.66
CA GLY A 117 14.50 -6.26 6.88
C GLY A 117 15.42 -5.11 6.48
N GLU A 118 16.40 -4.77 7.32
CA GLU A 118 17.43 -3.77 7.01
C GLU A 118 18.33 -4.21 5.84
N GLU A 119 18.76 -5.47 5.84
CA GLU A 119 19.58 -6.03 4.75
C GLU A 119 18.78 -6.07 3.44
N ILE A 120 17.50 -6.44 3.50
CA ILE A 120 16.59 -6.40 2.35
C ILE A 120 16.47 -4.98 1.80
N ALA A 121 16.15 -4.00 2.66
CA ALA A 121 16.05 -2.61 2.25
C ALA A 121 17.36 -2.10 1.64
N HIS A 122 18.51 -2.46 2.23
CA HIS A 122 19.83 -2.12 1.72
C HIS A 122 20.06 -2.65 0.30
N HIS A 123 19.75 -3.92 0.06
CA HIS A 123 19.89 -4.55 -1.25
C HIS A 123 18.99 -3.89 -2.31
N LEU A 124 17.75 -3.57 -1.96
CA LEU A 124 16.82 -2.91 -2.88
C LEU A 124 17.29 -1.48 -3.23
N ARG A 125 17.79 -0.72 -2.25
CA ARG A 125 18.28 0.66 -2.47
C ARG A 125 19.40 0.74 -3.49
N GLN A 126 20.28 -0.26 -3.51
CA GLN A 126 21.47 -0.30 -4.35
C GLN A 126 21.21 -0.85 -5.75
N ASP A 127 20.11 -1.56 -5.97
CA ASP A 127 19.84 -2.22 -7.25
C ASP A 127 19.14 -1.26 -8.23
N ASN A 128 19.91 -0.68 -9.14
CA ASN A 128 19.40 0.18 -10.21
C ASN A 128 18.63 -0.59 -11.30
N ASP A 129 18.83 -1.91 -11.42
CA ASP A 129 18.18 -2.71 -12.45
C ASP A 129 16.70 -2.97 -12.13
N LEU A 130 16.25 -2.60 -10.93
CA LEU A 130 14.84 -2.63 -10.53
C LEU A 130 13.96 -1.70 -11.39
N LEU A 131 14.51 -0.62 -11.94
CA LEU A 131 13.76 0.32 -12.79
C LEU A 131 13.58 -0.20 -14.23
N ASN A 132 14.39 -1.18 -14.65
CA ASN A 132 14.38 -1.72 -16.00
C ASN A 132 13.51 -2.99 -16.12
N GLY A 133 12.85 -3.40 -15.04
CA GLY A 133 11.98 -4.57 -15.01
C GLY A 133 10.62 -4.31 -15.66
N LYS A 134 10.11 -5.28 -16.42
CA LYS A 134 8.67 -5.43 -16.61
C LYS A 134 8.15 -6.32 -15.50
N PHE A 135 7.11 -5.87 -14.82
CA PHE A 135 6.49 -6.60 -13.73
C PHE A 135 5.13 -7.11 -14.20
N ASP A 136 4.96 -8.43 -14.26
CA ASP A 136 3.64 -9.06 -14.30
C ASP A 136 3.06 -9.14 -12.89
N LEU A 137 1.83 -9.64 -12.72
CA LEU A 137 1.23 -9.87 -11.39
C LEU A 137 1.51 -11.26 -10.82
N GLU A 138 2.22 -12.12 -11.55
CA GLU A 138 2.45 -13.49 -11.12
C GLU A 138 3.56 -13.53 -10.08
N ILE A 139 3.22 -13.87 -8.84
CA ILE A 139 4.24 -14.04 -7.80
C ILE A 139 4.79 -15.45 -7.86
N ASP A 140 6.06 -15.54 -8.22
CA ASP A 140 6.78 -16.80 -8.32
C ASP A 140 7.55 -17.15 -7.06
N GLY A 141 7.17 -18.28 -6.46
CA GLY A 141 7.89 -18.92 -5.36
C GLY A 141 7.26 -18.71 -3.98
N PRO A 142 7.81 -19.41 -2.96
CA PRO A 142 7.20 -19.48 -1.64
C PRO A 142 7.44 -18.22 -0.78
N ASN A 143 8.47 -17.43 -1.09
CA ASN A 143 8.87 -16.27 -0.29
C ASN A 143 8.57 -14.98 -1.05
N LEU A 144 7.71 -14.14 -0.46
CA LEU A 144 7.35 -12.82 -1.00
C LEU A 144 8.48 -11.80 -0.88
N VAL A 145 9.41 -12.03 0.05
CA VAL A 145 10.54 -11.18 0.36
C VAL A 145 11.80 -12.03 0.39
N ASP A 146 12.65 -11.83 -0.61
CA ASP A 146 13.93 -12.50 -0.83
C ASP A 146 14.80 -11.61 -1.73
N VAL A 147 16.06 -11.39 -1.36
CA VAL A 147 17.00 -10.52 -2.10
C VAL A 147 18.28 -11.24 -2.53
N ALA A 148 18.32 -12.57 -2.40
CA ALA A 148 19.52 -13.38 -2.62
C ALA A 148 20.04 -13.33 -4.06
N THR A 149 19.14 -13.16 -5.05
CA THR A 149 19.48 -13.03 -6.47
C THR A 149 18.85 -11.77 -7.08
N PRO A 150 19.34 -11.27 -8.23
CA PRO A 150 18.71 -10.17 -8.96
C PRO A 150 17.23 -10.41 -9.27
N GLU A 151 16.87 -11.63 -9.64
CA GLU A 151 15.48 -12.04 -9.93
C GLU A 151 14.63 -11.98 -8.66
N ARG A 152 15.16 -12.46 -7.53
CA ARG A 152 14.49 -12.38 -6.24
C ARG A 152 14.30 -10.93 -5.77
N ARG A 153 15.30 -10.06 -5.98
CA ARG A 153 15.15 -8.61 -5.72
C ARG A 153 14.05 -7.97 -6.55
N LYS A 154 13.96 -8.31 -7.84
CA LYS A 154 12.84 -7.86 -8.70
C LYS A 154 11.50 -8.38 -8.21
N GLN A 155 11.43 -9.63 -7.76
CA GLN A 155 10.21 -10.21 -7.21
C GLN A 155 9.78 -9.52 -5.91
N THR A 156 10.72 -9.25 -4.99
CA THR A 156 10.46 -8.50 -3.76
C THR A 156 10.02 -7.07 -4.05
N PHE A 157 10.72 -6.40 -4.98
CA PHE A 157 10.35 -5.05 -5.38
C PHE A 157 8.97 -5.01 -6.04
N LYS A 158 8.62 -6.01 -6.86
CA LYS A 158 7.26 -6.17 -7.37
C LYS A 158 6.23 -6.25 -6.25
N THR A 159 6.44 -7.11 -5.25
CA THR A 159 5.54 -7.21 -4.09
C THR A 159 5.35 -5.83 -3.44
N ILE A 160 6.44 -5.08 -3.25
CA ILE A 160 6.42 -3.72 -2.70
C ILE A 160 5.65 -2.75 -3.61
N LEU A 161 5.79 -2.81 -4.93
CA LEU A 161 5.03 -1.95 -5.85
C LEU A 161 3.54 -2.19 -5.74
N ILE A 162 3.13 -3.46 -5.63
CA ILE A 162 1.72 -3.81 -5.49
C ILE A 162 1.18 -3.34 -4.13
N GLU A 163 1.92 -3.58 -3.05
CA GLU A 163 1.58 -3.06 -1.72
C GLU A 163 1.51 -1.53 -1.73
N ALA A 164 2.49 -0.85 -2.32
CA ALA A 164 2.52 0.61 -2.43
C ALA A 164 1.32 1.15 -3.20
N LYS A 165 0.85 0.46 -4.25
CA LYS A 165 -0.37 0.83 -4.96
C LYS A 165 -1.60 0.74 -4.05
N LEU A 166 -1.71 -0.36 -3.32
CA LEU A 166 -2.85 -0.60 -2.45
C LEU A 166 -2.83 0.30 -1.21
N THR A 167 -1.65 0.70 -0.75
CA THR A 167 -1.46 1.68 0.32
C THR A 167 -1.66 3.12 -0.15
N ARG A 168 -1.40 3.48 -1.43
CA ARG A 168 -1.60 4.87 -1.93
C ARG A 168 -3.07 5.23 -2.16
N GLN A 169 -3.98 4.27 -2.01
CA GLN A 169 -5.43 4.50 -1.95
C GLN A 169 -5.94 4.71 -0.51
N SER A 170 -5.02 4.66 0.46
CA SER A 170 -5.24 4.81 1.89
C SER A 170 -4.04 5.50 2.51
#